data_AF-A0A9R1LFE3-F1
#
_entry.id   AF-A0A9R1LFE3-F1
#
_cell.length_a   1.000
_cell.length_b   1.000
_cell.length_c   1.000
_cell.angle_alpha   90.00
_cell.angle_beta   90.00
_cell.angle_gamma   90.00
#
_symmetry.space_group_name_H-M   'P 1'
#
loop_
_entity.id
_entity.type
_entity.pdbx_description
1 polymer ?
#
loop_
_entity_poly.entity_id
_entity_poly.type
_entity_poly.pdbx_seq_one_letter_code
_entity_poly.pdbx_strand_id
1 'polypeptide(L)'
;MAAGGGSSKRTWVVDVEKKLKEADKSVEMSRWERHCIYRVPPCMTNIKSKAYQPQVVSLGPFHHGDLDLRPMEEHKCRALRQLLQRVERTFDELVDGVEEVAEQLEGAYMDLDSEWRADGGSRERFLAMMIFDGCFLLEVMRCTAADGKQVGDYAHNDPIFSRHGILYMVPYIRRDMLMLENQLPLLLLQKLVEVESGKPQNDDFINRMVLKFLAQSSGPLPPGVGLGLHPLDVFRRSMLTGKCHQIRSPQDNEEDNTIIRSAVELYEAGIQFKPSKTPSLHDIRFRRGTLSMPTVSVDDSTEYMFLNMMAFERLHAGAGNDVTGYVFFMDNIIDSAKDVALLSSKGIIQNAIGSDQAVAKLFNTISRDVVLEPNSALDAVQRQVNGYFRQPWNIWRANLIHTYFRSPWAFLSLAAAVFLLGMTVMQTVYTVLQFYGNDSNSLPPSAPSPM
;
A
#
# COMPACT_ATOMS: atom_id res chain seq x y z
N MET A 1 -14.11 46.09 -58.18
CA MET A 1 -14.25 46.25 -56.71
C MET A 1 -14.02 44.89 -56.07
N ALA A 2 -12.78 44.59 -55.69
CA ALA A 2 -12.45 43.37 -54.94
C ALA A 2 -12.52 43.72 -53.45
N ALA A 3 -13.53 43.17 -52.77
CA ALA A 3 -13.67 43.28 -51.33
C ALA A 3 -12.59 42.40 -50.66
N GLY A 4 -11.45 43.02 -50.33
CA GLY A 4 -10.43 42.44 -49.47
C GLY A 4 -10.93 42.40 -48.03
N GLY A 5 -11.73 41.38 -47.70
CA GLY A 5 -12.09 41.04 -46.33
C GLY A 5 -10.89 40.44 -45.61
N GLY A 6 -9.95 41.30 -45.19
CA GLY A 6 -8.85 40.92 -44.30
C GLY A 6 -9.41 40.56 -42.93
N SER A 7 -9.72 39.27 -42.73
CA SER A 7 -10.05 38.71 -41.42
C SER A 7 -8.82 38.86 -40.52
N SER A 8 -8.79 39.92 -39.71
CA SER A 8 -7.77 40.11 -38.67
C SER A 8 -7.85 38.92 -37.72
N LYS A 9 -6.85 38.04 -37.80
CA LYS A 9 -6.78 36.82 -36.99
C LYS A 9 -6.78 37.25 -35.52
N ARG A 10 -7.76 36.78 -34.74
CA ARG A 10 -7.94 37.19 -33.35
C ARG A 10 -6.64 36.92 -32.58
N THR A 11 -6.16 37.87 -31.80
CA THR A 11 -4.86 37.79 -31.08
C THR A 11 -4.72 36.49 -30.28
N TRP A 12 -5.79 36.04 -29.62
CA TRP A 12 -5.79 34.77 -28.88
C TRP A 12 -5.55 33.53 -29.78
N VAL A 13 -5.96 33.57 -31.05
CA VAL A 13 -5.70 32.49 -32.02
C VAL A 13 -4.21 32.46 -32.38
N VAL A 14 -3.58 33.62 -32.55
CA VAL A 14 -2.14 33.73 -32.81
C VAL A 14 -1.34 33.22 -31.61
N ASP A 15 -1.75 33.58 -30.40
CA ASP A 15 -1.12 33.11 -29.15
C ASP A 15 -1.26 31.59 -28.98
N VAL A 16 -2.44 31.03 -29.27
CA VAL A 16 -2.68 29.57 -29.23
C VAL A 16 -1.88 28.86 -30.32
N GLU A 17 -1.86 29.38 -31.55
CA GLU A 17 -1.07 28.79 -32.63
C GLU A 17 0.44 28.85 -32.37
N LYS A 18 0.91 29.90 -31.69
CA LYS A 18 2.30 29.99 -31.23
C LYS A 18 2.59 28.90 -30.19
N LYS A 19 1.75 28.75 -29.16
CA LYS A 19 1.88 27.68 -28.15
C LYS A 19 1.84 26.28 -28.78
N LEU A 20 0.95 26.05 -29.75
CA LEU A 20 0.85 24.77 -30.45
C LEU A 20 2.08 24.45 -31.32
N LYS A 21 2.79 25.47 -31.82
CA LYS A 21 4.04 25.31 -32.58
C LYS A 21 5.26 25.11 -31.68
N GLU A 22 5.24 25.69 -30.48
CA GLU A 22 6.29 25.55 -29.46
C GLU A 22 6.17 24.24 -28.65
N ALA A 23 4.99 23.61 -28.67
CA ALA A 23 4.75 22.32 -28.02
C ALA A 23 5.42 21.17 -28.80
N ASP A 24 6.71 20.95 -28.54
CA ASP A 24 7.40 19.75 -28.96
C ASP A 24 7.08 18.59 -28.01
N LYS A 25 6.32 17.62 -28.52
CA LYS A 25 5.91 16.42 -27.76
C LYS A 25 7.08 15.66 -27.16
N SER A 26 8.25 15.65 -27.81
CA SER A 26 9.43 14.94 -27.30
C SER A 26 10.01 15.61 -26.06
N VAL A 27 10.01 16.94 -26.05
CA VAL A 27 10.44 17.77 -24.91
C VAL A 27 9.44 17.65 -23.76
N GLU A 28 8.14 17.65 -24.06
CA GLU A 28 7.08 17.45 -23.06
C GLU A 28 7.18 16.07 -22.41
N MET A 29 7.34 14.99 -23.19
CA MET A 29 7.53 13.64 -22.65
C MET A 29 8.78 13.54 -21.78
N SER A 30 9.91 14.05 -22.27
CA SER A 30 11.18 14.05 -21.51
C SER A 30 11.07 14.84 -20.21
N ARG A 31 10.21 15.87 -20.16
CA ARG A 31 9.92 16.62 -18.94
C ARG A 31 9.05 15.82 -17.98
N TRP A 32 8.00 15.15 -18.46
CA TRP A 32 7.13 14.32 -17.62
C TRP A 32 7.86 13.11 -17.02
N GLU A 33 8.81 12.52 -17.74
CA GLU A 33 9.65 11.42 -17.24
C GLU A 33 10.55 11.82 -16.07
N ARG A 34 10.86 13.11 -15.92
CA ARG A 34 11.68 13.61 -14.81
C ARG A 34 10.88 13.78 -13.52
N HIS A 35 9.58 14.03 -13.62
CA HIS A 35 8.73 14.32 -12.46
C HIS A 35 8.46 13.06 -11.65
N CYS A 36 8.73 13.12 -10.35
CA CYS A 36 8.41 12.04 -9.40
C CYS A 36 7.86 12.56 -8.06
N ILE A 37 7.85 13.87 -7.81
CA ILE A 37 7.31 14.48 -6.60
C ILE A 37 6.17 15.42 -7.00
N TYR A 38 5.01 15.26 -6.35
CA TYR A 38 3.75 15.88 -6.77
C TYR A 38 3.08 16.60 -5.61
N ARG A 39 2.41 17.72 -5.91
CA ARG A 39 1.35 18.24 -5.04
C ARG A 39 0.08 17.42 -5.27
N VAL A 40 -0.60 17.04 -4.21
CA VAL A 40 -1.82 16.24 -4.28
C VAL A 40 -2.97 17.14 -4.71
N PRO A 41 -3.63 16.86 -5.85
CA PRO A 41 -4.72 17.72 -6.33
C PRO A 41 -5.87 17.81 -5.32
N PRO A 42 -6.57 18.96 -5.23
CA PRO A 42 -7.69 19.13 -4.29
C PRO A 42 -8.80 18.07 -4.40
N CYS A 43 -9.02 17.53 -5.60
CA CYS A 43 -9.99 16.46 -5.81
C CYS A 43 -9.67 15.16 -5.04
N MET A 44 -8.40 14.96 -4.64
CA MET A 44 -7.94 13.80 -3.86
C MET A 44 -7.81 14.10 -2.36
N THR A 45 -7.75 15.38 -1.96
CA THR A 45 -7.59 15.78 -0.55
C THR A 45 -8.91 16.04 0.17
N ASN A 46 -10.04 16.17 -0.55
CA ASN A 46 -11.36 16.49 -0.01
C ASN A 46 -11.85 15.57 1.13
N ILE A 47 -11.39 14.30 1.16
CA ILE A 47 -11.75 13.36 2.23
C ILE A 47 -10.87 13.54 3.47
N LYS A 48 -9.55 13.71 3.28
CA LYS A 48 -8.54 13.81 4.35
C LYS A 48 -7.32 14.65 3.95
N SER A 49 -7.47 15.97 3.96
CA SER A 49 -6.37 16.89 3.61
C SER A 49 -5.15 16.75 4.54
N LYS A 50 -5.38 16.54 5.84
CA LYS A 50 -4.31 16.34 6.84
C LYS A 50 -3.45 15.10 6.60
N ALA A 51 -3.89 14.15 5.77
CA ALA A 51 -3.14 12.93 5.50
C ALA A 51 -1.95 13.14 4.56
N TYR A 52 -1.84 14.31 3.92
CA TYR A 52 -0.78 14.64 2.97
C TYR A 52 0.16 15.74 3.48
N GLN A 53 -0.09 16.28 4.69
CA GLN A 53 0.68 17.37 5.28
C GLN A 53 1.68 16.84 6.31
N PRO A 54 2.95 17.25 6.26
CA PRO A 54 3.92 16.97 7.33
C PRO A 54 3.52 17.68 8.62
N GLN A 55 4.02 17.22 9.77
CA GLN A 55 3.71 17.84 11.08
C GLN A 55 4.93 18.20 11.92
N VAL A 56 6.11 17.63 11.63
CA VAL A 56 7.33 17.87 12.40
C VAL A 56 8.49 18.34 11.54
N VAL A 57 8.57 17.92 10.27
CA VAL A 57 9.69 18.30 9.39
C VAL A 57 9.24 18.53 7.96
N SER A 58 9.58 19.69 7.41
CA SER A 58 9.54 19.95 5.97
C SER A 58 10.75 19.31 5.31
N LEU A 59 10.55 18.67 4.17
CA LEU A 59 11.57 18.06 3.32
C LEU A 59 11.29 18.47 1.88
N GLY A 60 12.18 19.28 1.32
CA GLY A 60 11.99 19.85 0.00
C GLY A 60 11.19 21.16 0.00
N PRO A 61 10.86 21.69 -1.19
CA PRO A 61 10.35 23.04 -1.38
C PRO A 61 8.88 23.23 -0.99
N PHE A 62 8.01 22.22 -1.13
CA PHE A 62 6.55 22.44 -1.07
C PHE A 62 6.00 22.87 0.29
N HIS A 63 6.66 22.48 1.38
CA HIS A 63 6.34 22.85 2.77
C HIS A 63 7.44 23.69 3.42
N HIS A 64 8.41 24.18 2.63
CA HIS A 64 9.52 24.94 3.16
C HIS A 64 9.03 26.30 3.69
N GLY A 65 9.39 26.62 4.95
CA GLY A 65 9.03 27.89 5.58
C GLY A 65 7.68 27.90 6.31
N ASP A 66 6.91 26.81 6.28
CA ASP A 66 5.67 26.64 7.05
C ASP A 66 5.93 26.85 8.54
N LEU A 67 5.10 27.70 9.17
CA LEU A 67 5.33 28.19 10.54
C LEU A 67 5.49 27.05 11.56
N ASP A 68 4.68 26.01 11.43
CA ASP A 68 4.65 24.87 12.35
C ASP A 68 5.86 23.93 12.19
N LEU A 69 6.57 24.00 11.05
CA LEU A 69 7.70 23.12 10.73
C LEU A 69 9.07 23.80 10.96
N ARG A 70 9.09 25.13 11.09
CA ARG A 70 10.31 25.94 11.32
C ARG A 70 11.20 25.48 12.48
N PRO A 71 10.68 24.98 13.62
CA PRO A 71 11.55 24.53 14.70
C PRO A 71 12.57 23.47 14.28
N MET A 72 12.27 22.68 13.24
CA MET A 72 13.19 21.65 12.75
C MET A 72 14.38 22.21 11.95
N GLU A 73 14.30 23.43 11.42
CA GLU A 73 15.39 24.04 10.62
C GLU A 73 16.69 24.18 11.42
N GLU A 74 16.61 24.49 12.72
CA GLU A 74 17.79 24.52 13.59
C GLU A 74 18.44 23.14 13.67
N HIS A 75 17.65 22.07 13.70
CA HIS A 75 18.15 20.71 13.78
C HIS A 75 18.77 20.22 12.46
N LYS A 76 18.26 20.68 11.32
CA LYS A 76 18.90 20.47 10.01
C LYS A 76 20.27 21.13 9.94
N CYS A 77 20.40 22.36 10.43
CA CYS A 77 21.68 23.05 10.55
C CYS A 77 22.68 22.30 11.44
N ARG A 78 22.21 21.72 12.56
CA ARG A 78 23.05 20.89 13.43
C ARG A 78 23.51 19.62 12.73
N ALA A 79 22.64 18.96 11.96
CA ALA A 79 22.97 17.77 11.19
C ALA A 79 24.09 18.03 10.16
N LEU A 80 23.97 19.13 9.40
CA LEU A 80 24.99 19.55 8.44
C LEU A 80 26.33 19.81 9.15
N ARG A 81 26.31 20.54 10.27
CA ARG A 81 27.53 20.83 11.05
C ARG A 81 28.22 19.54 11.50
N GLN A 82 27.46 18.57 12.00
CA GLN A 82 28.03 17.31 12.46
C GLN A 82 28.61 16.49 11.30
N LEU A 83 27.97 16.51 10.13
CA LEU A 83 28.48 15.87 8.93
C LEU A 83 29.80 16.51 8.48
N LEU A 84 29.87 17.84 8.39
CA LEU A 84 31.09 18.58 8.03
C LEU A 84 32.23 18.45 9.07
N GLN A 85 31.93 18.14 10.32
CA GLN A 85 32.97 17.85 11.32
C GLN A 85 33.52 16.43 11.18
N ARG A 86 32.68 15.48 10.77
CA ARG A 86 33.05 14.07 10.59
C ARG A 86 33.87 13.86 9.32
N VAL A 87 33.56 14.63 8.29
CA VAL A 87 34.15 14.53 6.97
C VAL A 87 35.06 15.75 6.80
N GLU A 88 36.33 15.56 6.43
CA GLU A 88 37.25 16.66 6.12
C GLU A 88 36.89 17.31 4.76
N ARG A 89 35.65 17.75 4.62
CA ARG A 89 35.07 18.39 3.42
C ARG A 89 34.53 19.76 3.77
N THR A 90 34.54 20.68 2.81
CA THR A 90 33.97 22.01 2.98
C THR A 90 32.49 22.04 2.59
N PHE A 91 31.79 23.08 3.05
CA PHE A 91 30.41 23.32 2.59
C PHE A 91 30.37 23.61 1.09
N ASP A 92 31.37 24.31 0.56
CA ASP A 92 31.48 24.62 -0.87
C ASP A 92 31.58 23.35 -1.72
N GLU A 93 32.32 22.33 -1.27
CA GLU A 93 32.39 21.04 -1.97
C GLU A 93 31.03 20.32 -2.03
N LEU A 94 30.18 20.46 -1.00
CA LEU A 94 28.81 19.95 -1.04
C LEU A 94 27.94 20.75 -2.01
N VAL A 95 28.08 22.08 -2.02
CA VAL A 95 27.35 22.96 -2.94
C VAL A 95 27.70 22.63 -4.39
N ASP A 96 28.99 22.55 -4.72
CA ASP A 96 29.47 22.21 -6.06
C ASP A 96 28.94 20.83 -6.49
N GLY A 97 28.99 19.83 -5.59
CA GLY A 97 28.49 18.50 -5.89
C GLY A 97 26.98 18.43 -6.13
N VAL A 98 26.17 19.17 -5.35
CA VAL A 98 24.72 19.21 -5.55
C VAL A 98 24.34 20.05 -6.77
N GLU A 99 25.09 21.10 -7.08
CA GLU A 99 24.89 21.95 -8.27
C GLU A 99 24.94 21.13 -9.56
N GLU A 100 25.85 20.14 -9.65
CA GLU A 100 25.97 19.23 -10.81
C GLU A 100 24.67 18.50 -11.16
N VAL A 101 23.84 18.18 -10.17
CA VAL A 101 22.59 17.42 -10.35
C VAL A 101 21.35 18.28 -10.18
N ALA A 102 21.48 19.57 -9.90
CA ALA A 102 20.35 20.31 -9.40
C ALA A 102 19.29 20.66 -10.48
N GLU A 103 19.61 20.61 -11.78
CA GLU A 103 18.56 20.59 -12.83
C GLU A 103 17.68 19.34 -12.76
N GLN A 104 18.27 18.19 -12.43
CA GLN A 104 17.54 16.92 -12.26
C GLN A 104 16.69 16.97 -10.98
N LEU A 105 17.23 17.59 -9.92
CA LEU A 105 16.49 17.80 -8.67
C LEU A 105 15.31 18.75 -8.86
N GLU A 106 15.47 19.87 -9.56
CA GLU A 106 14.36 20.77 -9.90
C GLU A 106 13.32 20.04 -10.78
N GLY A 107 13.80 19.27 -11.76
CA GLY A 107 12.98 18.46 -12.66
C GLY A 107 12.18 17.35 -11.95
N ALA A 108 12.58 16.93 -10.75
CA ALA A 108 11.86 15.93 -9.97
C ALA A 108 10.50 16.44 -9.46
N TYR A 109 10.34 17.75 -9.28
CA TYR A 109 9.11 18.35 -8.74
C TYR A 109 8.16 18.80 -9.86
N MET A 110 6.93 18.28 -9.84
CA MET A 110 5.86 18.80 -10.68
C MET A 110 5.39 20.15 -10.14
N ASP A 111 5.28 21.15 -11.02
CA ASP A 111 4.84 22.51 -10.68
C ASP A 111 5.66 23.19 -9.58
N LEU A 112 6.99 23.00 -9.60
CA LEU A 112 7.91 23.71 -8.72
C LEU A 112 7.77 25.23 -8.89
N ASP A 113 7.54 25.92 -7.77
CA ASP A 113 7.34 27.37 -7.72
C ASP A 113 8.54 28.13 -8.29
N SER A 114 8.28 29.25 -8.96
CA SER A 114 9.33 29.99 -9.68
C SER A 114 10.44 30.51 -8.77
N GLU A 115 10.17 30.71 -7.47
CA GLU A 115 11.19 31.13 -6.49
C GLU A 115 12.32 30.11 -6.29
N TRP A 116 12.07 28.84 -6.62
CA TRP A 116 13.03 27.74 -6.45
C TRP A 116 13.79 27.41 -7.74
N ARG A 117 13.41 28.02 -8.87
CA ARG A 117 14.03 27.78 -10.17
C ARG A 117 15.21 28.73 -10.39
N ALA A 118 16.16 28.30 -11.22
CA ALA A 118 17.28 29.13 -11.66
C ALA A 118 16.82 30.50 -12.21
N ASP A 119 15.76 30.52 -13.02
CA ASP A 119 15.19 31.75 -13.62
C ASP A 119 14.59 32.72 -12.59
N GLY A 120 14.27 32.24 -11.38
CA GLY A 120 13.73 33.04 -10.28
C GLY A 120 14.79 33.77 -9.44
N GLY A 121 16.07 33.62 -9.77
CA GLY A 121 17.17 34.34 -9.12
C GLY A 121 17.61 33.79 -7.76
N SER A 122 17.25 32.55 -7.41
CA SER A 122 17.63 31.97 -6.10
C SER A 122 18.02 30.49 -6.15
N ARG A 123 18.79 30.09 -7.17
CA ARG A 123 19.41 28.76 -7.26
C ARG A 123 20.14 28.38 -5.96
N GLU A 124 20.90 29.31 -5.40
CA GLU A 124 21.62 29.12 -4.13
C GLU A 124 20.69 28.75 -2.96
N ARG A 125 19.48 29.33 -2.90
CA ARG A 125 18.50 29.03 -1.85
C ARG A 125 17.92 27.62 -2.02
N PHE A 126 17.69 27.19 -3.27
CA PHE A 126 17.28 25.82 -3.56
C PHE A 126 18.37 24.81 -3.16
N LEU A 127 19.62 25.04 -3.56
CA LEU A 127 20.76 24.20 -3.18
C LEU A 127 20.92 24.12 -1.66
N ALA A 128 20.87 25.26 -0.98
CA ALA A 128 20.97 25.31 0.48
C ALA A 128 19.89 24.43 1.10
N MET A 129 18.62 24.62 0.73
CA MET A 129 17.51 23.80 1.24
C MET A 129 17.72 22.30 0.97
N MET A 130 18.13 21.93 -0.25
CA MET A 130 18.43 20.53 -0.59
C MET A 130 19.55 19.95 0.29
N ILE A 131 20.63 20.70 0.51
CA ILE A 131 21.76 20.24 1.32
C ILE A 131 21.34 20.10 2.79
N PHE A 132 20.66 21.08 3.37
CA PHE A 132 20.19 21.02 4.76
C PHE A 132 19.23 19.84 4.98
N ASP A 133 18.24 19.69 4.11
CA ASP A 133 17.23 18.63 4.21
C ASP A 133 17.83 17.25 3.95
N GLY A 134 18.72 17.14 2.95
CA GLY A 134 19.40 15.90 2.61
C GLY A 134 20.38 15.43 3.68
N CYS A 135 21.20 16.33 4.23
CA CYS A 135 22.11 16.02 5.34
C CYS A 135 21.33 15.63 6.60
N PHE A 136 20.24 16.32 6.90
CA PHE A 136 19.35 15.95 8.00
C PHE A 136 18.82 14.52 7.85
N LEU A 137 18.30 14.18 6.67
CA LEU A 137 17.74 12.86 6.41
C LEU A 137 18.81 11.76 6.52
N LEU A 138 20.02 11.99 5.98
CA LEU A 138 21.16 11.08 6.11
C LEU A 138 21.53 10.85 7.58
N GLU A 139 21.68 11.91 8.38
CA GLU A 139 22.07 11.80 9.79
C GLU A 139 21.00 11.08 10.62
N VAL A 140 19.72 11.40 10.43
CA VAL A 140 18.63 10.71 11.14
C VAL A 140 18.62 9.21 10.80
N MET A 141 18.76 8.85 9.51
CA MET A 141 18.82 7.45 9.10
C MET A 141 20.03 6.72 9.72
N ARG A 142 21.21 7.33 9.72
CA ARG A 142 22.43 6.75 10.30
C ARG A 142 22.30 6.54 11.81
N CYS A 143 21.76 7.53 12.54
CA CYS A 143 21.55 7.45 13.98
C CYS A 143 20.66 6.27 14.38
N THR A 144 19.62 5.98 13.60
CA THR A 144 18.76 4.80 13.87
C THR A 144 19.44 3.47 13.54
N ALA A 145 20.28 3.43 12.50
CA ALA A 145 20.93 2.21 12.03
C ALA A 145 22.04 1.69 12.95
N ALA A 146 22.48 2.49 13.92
CA ALA A 146 23.55 2.14 14.84
C ALA A 146 23.09 1.40 16.10
N ASP A 147 21.81 0.99 16.17
CA ASP A 147 21.24 0.18 17.27
C ASP A 147 21.56 0.72 18.67
N GLY A 148 21.51 2.06 18.83
CA GLY A 148 21.80 2.74 20.09
C GLY A 148 23.28 2.98 20.39
N LYS A 149 24.18 2.65 19.46
CA LYS A 149 25.55 3.21 19.46
C LYS A 149 25.48 4.66 18.96
N GLN A 150 26.21 5.54 19.63
CA GLN A 150 26.23 6.96 19.29
C GLN A 150 26.84 7.13 17.89
N VAL A 151 26.07 7.67 16.94
CA VAL A 151 26.57 8.05 15.62
C VAL A 151 26.89 9.53 15.69
N GLY A 152 28.18 9.85 15.68
CA GLY A 152 28.66 11.21 15.88
C GLY A 152 28.60 11.65 17.35
N ASP A 153 29.06 12.88 17.57
CA ASP A 153 29.32 13.44 18.90
C ASP A 153 28.11 14.23 19.43
N TYR A 154 26.89 13.82 19.07
CA TYR A 154 25.67 14.49 19.55
C TYR A 154 25.55 14.35 21.06
N ALA A 155 25.14 15.44 21.73
CA ALA A 155 24.96 15.45 23.17
C ALA A 155 23.87 14.44 23.60
N HIS A 156 24.03 13.87 24.80
CA HIS A 156 23.06 12.90 25.35
C HIS A 156 21.65 13.46 25.54
N ASN A 157 21.51 14.79 25.61
CA ASN A 157 20.26 15.54 25.73
C ASN A 157 19.82 16.19 24.41
N ASP A 158 20.41 15.81 23.28
CA ASP A 158 19.97 16.30 21.97
C ASP A 158 18.51 15.89 21.71
N PRO A 159 17.61 16.83 21.34
CA PRO A 159 16.19 16.52 21.19
C PRO A 159 15.87 15.60 20.00
N ILE A 160 16.76 15.46 19.01
CA ILE A 160 16.54 14.67 17.80
C ILE A 160 17.48 13.47 17.73
N PHE A 161 18.78 13.71 17.88
CA PHE A 161 19.83 12.71 17.59
C PHE A 161 20.29 11.91 18.80
N SER A 162 19.83 12.27 20.02
CA SER A 162 20.09 11.45 21.21
C SER A 162 19.26 10.18 21.19
N ARG A 163 19.57 9.22 22.07
CA ARG A 163 18.74 8.03 22.27
C ARG A 163 17.28 8.37 22.61
N HIS A 164 17.05 9.45 23.36
CA HIS A 164 15.71 9.92 23.69
C HIS A 164 15.03 10.52 22.45
N GLY A 165 15.72 11.40 21.71
CA GLY A 165 15.20 11.97 20.47
C GLY A 165 14.84 10.92 19.43
N ILE A 166 15.71 9.93 19.25
CA ILE A 166 15.47 8.79 18.35
C ILE A 166 14.20 8.03 18.74
N LEU A 167 13.95 7.83 20.03
CA LEU A 167 12.78 7.07 20.48
C LEU A 167 11.46 7.82 20.22
N TYR A 168 11.44 9.13 20.44
CA TYR A 168 10.19 9.91 20.44
C TYR A 168 9.95 10.73 19.17
N MET A 169 10.99 11.16 18.46
CA MET A 169 10.86 12.00 17.27
C MET A 169 10.86 11.20 15.97
N VAL A 170 11.61 10.10 15.89
CA VAL A 170 11.74 9.31 14.66
C VAL A 170 10.40 8.78 14.13
N PRO A 171 9.43 8.32 14.95
CA PRO A 171 8.12 7.92 14.42
C PRO A 171 7.43 9.02 13.63
N TYR A 172 7.52 10.28 14.07
CA TYR A 172 6.96 11.42 13.37
C TYR A 172 7.76 11.79 12.12
N ILE A 173 9.10 11.71 12.18
CA ILE A 173 9.96 11.93 11.01
C ILE A 173 9.72 10.87 9.93
N ARG A 174 9.57 9.60 10.31
CA ARG A 174 9.23 8.50 9.38
C ARG A 174 7.92 8.75 8.67
N ARG A 175 6.91 9.19 9.40
CA ARG A 175 5.63 9.55 8.79
C ARG A 175 5.81 10.67 7.78
N ASP A 176 6.43 11.77 8.18
CA ASP A 176 6.58 12.95 7.32
C ASP A 176 7.44 12.64 6.08
N MET A 177 8.40 11.71 6.20
CA MET A 177 9.20 11.17 5.09
C MET A 177 8.40 10.30 4.10
N LEU A 178 7.19 9.87 4.45
CA LEU A 178 6.29 9.12 3.57
C LEU A 178 5.21 10.00 2.92
N MET A 179 5.16 11.30 3.22
CA MET A 179 4.19 12.22 2.64
C MET A 179 4.60 12.61 1.23
N LEU A 180 3.70 12.46 0.24
CA LEU A 180 4.01 12.69 -1.17
C LEU A 180 4.46 14.14 -1.45
N GLU A 181 3.89 15.11 -0.74
CA GLU A 181 4.27 16.52 -0.85
C GLU A 181 5.57 16.87 -0.10
N ASN A 182 6.14 15.93 0.66
CA ASN A 182 7.29 16.16 1.56
C ASN A 182 8.43 15.18 1.24
N GLN A 183 8.84 15.13 -0.02
CA GLN A 183 9.85 14.19 -0.52
C GLN A 183 11.13 14.91 -0.95
N LEU A 184 12.25 14.19 -0.85
CA LEU A 184 13.51 14.52 -1.51
C LEU A 184 13.83 13.45 -2.57
N PRO A 185 14.34 13.81 -3.76
CA PRO A 185 14.82 12.83 -4.72
C PRO A 185 15.97 12.03 -4.12
N LEU A 186 15.99 10.71 -4.28
CA LEU A 186 17.08 9.87 -3.78
C LEU A 186 18.43 10.20 -4.44
N LEU A 187 18.39 10.76 -5.65
CA LEU A 187 19.57 11.29 -6.36
C LEU A 187 20.35 12.29 -5.50
N LEU A 188 19.66 13.15 -4.74
CA LEU A 188 20.29 14.07 -3.81
C LEU A 188 21.07 13.32 -2.73
N LEU A 189 20.45 12.31 -2.11
CA LEU A 189 21.09 11.52 -1.06
C LEU A 189 22.29 10.75 -1.60
N GLN A 190 22.19 10.18 -2.81
CA GLN A 190 23.30 9.53 -3.49
C GLN A 190 24.45 10.51 -3.70
N LYS A 191 24.16 11.72 -4.21
CA LYS A 191 25.19 12.72 -4.49
C LYS A 191 25.87 13.24 -3.22
N LEU A 192 25.12 13.50 -2.16
CA LEU A 192 25.69 13.91 -0.87
C LEU A 192 26.64 12.84 -0.29
N VAL A 193 26.27 11.56 -0.36
CA VAL A 193 27.13 10.46 0.11
C VAL A 193 28.34 10.28 -0.82
N GLU A 194 28.19 10.50 -2.12
CA GLU A 194 29.30 10.48 -3.09
C GLU A 194 30.35 11.54 -2.74
N VAL A 195 29.92 12.79 -2.50
CA VAL A 195 30.83 13.88 -2.10
C VAL A 195 31.51 13.59 -0.76
N GLU A 196 30.75 13.12 0.23
CA GLU A 196 31.27 12.73 1.55
C GLU A 196 32.35 11.64 1.45
N SER A 197 32.10 10.61 0.64
CA SER A 197 32.99 9.45 0.53
C SER A 197 34.10 9.60 -0.51
N GLY A 198 34.00 10.58 -1.42
CA GLY A 198 34.85 10.72 -2.59
C GLY A 198 34.74 9.56 -3.58
N LYS A 199 33.66 8.77 -3.54
CA LYS A 199 33.46 7.57 -4.37
C LYS A 199 32.01 7.45 -4.84
N PRO A 200 31.79 7.01 -6.09
CA PRO A 200 30.44 6.76 -6.58
C PRO A 200 29.77 5.68 -5.73
N GLN A 201 28.51 5.91 -5.38
CA GLN A 201 27.76 5.03 -4.49
C GLN A 201 26.83 4.10 -5.26
N ASN A 202 26.72 2.87 -4.77
CA ASN A 202 25.78 1.89 -5.30
C ASN A 202 24.34 2.28 -4.94
N ASP A 203 23.44 2.31 -5.91
CA ASP A 203 22.00 2.52 -5.74
C ASP A 203 21.40 1.66 -4.60
N ASP A 204 21.82 0.40 -4.51
CA ASP A 204 21.35 -0.54 -3.49
C ASP A 204 21.71 -0.10 -2.06
N PHE A 205 22.77 0.71 -1.89
CA PHE A 205 23.18 1.22 -0.59
C PHE A 205 22.19 2.28 -0.07
N ILE A 206 21.83 3.24 -0.92
CA ILE A 206 20.88 4.31 -0.56
C ILE A 206 19.49 3.73 -0.32
N ASN A 207 19.02 2.86 -1.23
CA ASN A 207 17.75 2.15 -1.08
C ASN A 207 17.69 1.39 0.26
N ARG A 208 18.76 0.69 0.63
CA ARG A 208 18.84 -0.05 1.91
C ARG A 208 18.85 0.88 3.12
N MET A 209 19.48 2.05 3.04
CA MET A 209 19.48 3.03 4.12
C MET A 209 18.05 3.52 4.40
N VAL A 210 17.31 3.87 3.35
CA VAL A 210 15.90 4.27 3.41
C VAL A 210 15.04 3.16 3.99
N LEU A 211 15.17 1.92 3.50
CA LEU A 211 14.35 0.80 3.99
C LEU A 211 14.64 0.43 5.44
N LYS A 212 15.91 0.39 5.85
CA LYS A 212 16.26 0.16 7.27
C LYS A 212 15.63 1.21 8.16
N PHE A 213 15.60 2.46 7.70
CA PHE A 213 14.97 3.54 8.45
C PHE A 213 13.45 3.37 8.51
N LEU A 214 12.77 3.16 7.39
CA LEU A 214 11.30 3.14 7.31
C LEU A 214 10.67 1.84 7.81
N ALA A 215 11.31 0.69 7.57
CA ALA A 215 10.77 -0.63 7.87
C ALA A 215 11.85 -1.58 8.40
N GLN A 216 11.93 -1.65 9.73
CA GLN A 216 12.85 -2.54 10.46
C GLN A 216 12.65 -4.03 10.12
N SER A 217 11.51 -4.39 9.53
CA SER A 217 11.08 -5.78 9.27
C SER A 217 10.97 -6.13 7.78
N SER A 218 11.23 -5.21 6.84
CA SER A 218 11.15 -5.51 5.41
C SER A 218 12.44 -6.16 4.90
N GLY A 219 12.29 -7.20 4.07
CA GLY A 219 13.42 -7.81 3.36
C GLY A 219 14.10 -6.84 2.39
N PRO A 220 15.37 -7.07 2.01
CA PRO A 220 16.06 -6.21 1.06
C PRO A 220 15.35 -6.20 -0.29
N LEU A 221 15.35 -5.05 -0.98
CA LEU A 221 15.02 -5.02 -2.40
C LEU A 221 15.94 -5.98 -3.16
N PRO A 222 15.44 -6.66 -4.21
CA PRO A 222 16.28 -7.45 -5.09
C PRO A 222 17.44 -6.58 -5.62
N PRO A 223 18.66 -7.14 -5.77
CA PRO A 223 19.78 -6.41 -6.36
C PRO A 223 19.46 -5.95 -7.79
N GLY A 224 19.97 -4.77 -8.18
CA GLY A 224 19.86 -4.27 -9.56
C GLY A 224 18.51 -3.66 -9.93
N VAL A 225 17.73 -3.27 -8.92
CA VAL A 225 16.42 -2.62 -9.07
C VAL A 225 16.54 -1.11 -9.40
N GLY A 226 17.77 -0.59 -9.40
CA GLY A 226 18.09 0.82 -9.63
C GLY A 226 17.75 1.70 -8.43
N LEU A 227 18.26 2.94 -8.43
CA LEU A 227 17.93 3.92 -7.41
C LEU A 227 16.41 4.17 -7.39
N GLY A 228 15.79 4.15 -6.21
CA GLY A 228 14.40 4.59 -6.08
C GLY A 228 14.26 6.07 -6.39
N LEU A 229 13.04 6.53 -6.65
CA LEU A 229 12.80 7.95 -6.99
C LEU A 229 12.94 8.86 -5.77
N HIS A 230 12.23 8.50 -4.70
CA HIS A 230 12.19 9.19 -3.41
C HIS A 230 11.81 8.16 -2.31
N PRO A 231 11.90 8.50 -1.01
CA PRO A 231 11.68 7.53 0.07
C PRO A 231 10.35 6.75 0.00
N LEU A 232 9.25 7.42 -0.31
CA LEU A 232 7.94 6.78 -0.48
C LEU A 232 7.94 5.73 -1.60
N ASP A 233 8.58 5.98 -2.75
CA ASP A 233 8.70 5.00 -3.84
C ASP A 233 9.52 3.77 -3.41
N VAL A 234 10.66 3.98 -2.75
CA VAL A 234 11.50 2.88 -2.24
C VAL A 234 10.69 1.98 -1.30
N PHE A 235 9.95 2.59 -0.37
CA PHE A 235 9.14 1.86 0.59
C PHE A 235 8.00 1.10 -0.10
N ARG A 236 7.29 1.74 -1.03
CA ARG A 236 6.27 1.11 -1.86
C ARG A 236 6.82 -0.11 -2.60
N ARG A 237 7.93 0.04 -3.33
CA ARG A 237 8.58 -1.05 -4.10
C ARG A 237 9.00 -2.22 -3.21
N SER A 238 9.37 -1.97 -1.95
CA SER A 238 9.70 -3.04 -1.00
C SER A 238 8.51 -3.94 -0.66
N MET A 239 7.29 -3.43 -0.78
CA MET A 239 6.04 -4.20 -0.62
C MET A 239 5.70 -5.03 -1.87
N LEU A 240 6.36 -4.78 -3.00
CA LEU A 240 6.05 -5.37 -4.31
C LEU A 240 7.13 -6.37 -4.74
N THR A 241 7.69 -7.12 -3.79
CA THR A 241 8.77 -8.08 -4.09
C THR A 241 8.26 -9.41 -4.62
N GLY A 242 9.06 -10.07 -5.46
CA GLY A 242 8.73 -11.36 -6.06
C GLY A 242 8.01 -11.26 -7.41
N LYS A 243 7.73 -12.42 -8.02
CA LYS A 243 7.06 -12.45 -9.32
C LYS A 243 5.56 -12.22 -9.12
N CYS A 244 5.03 -11.19 -9.77
CA CYS A 244 3.61 -11.06 -10.00
C CYS A 244 3.15 -12.29 -10.81
N HIS A 245 2.30 -13.13 -10.21
CA HIS A 245 1.73 -14.27 -10.92
C HIS A 245 0.69 -13.72 -11.88
N GLN A 246 1.08 -13.48 -13.13
CA GLN A 246 0.10 -13.30 -14.20
C GLN A 246 -0.67 -14.60 -14.36
N ILE A 247 -1.81 -14.68 -13.68
CA ILE A 247 -2.79 -15.72 -13.92
C ILE A 247 -3.35 -15.39 -15.30
N ARG A 248 -2.91 -16.11 -16.33
CA ARG A 248 -3.55 -16.09 -17.64
C ARG A 248 -5.03 -16.42 -17.43
N SER A 249 -5.88 -15.42 -17.59
CA SER A 249 -7.31 -15.62 -17.74
C SER A 249 -7.52 -16.51 -18.97
N PRO A 250 -8.33 -17.57 -18.88
CA PRO A 250 -9.01 -18.05 -20.08
C PRO A 250 -9.73 -16.85 -20.69
N GLN A 251 -9.57 -16.63 -22.00
CA GLN A 251 -10.51 -15.80 -22.73
C GLN A 251 -11.92 -16.34 -22.46
N ASP A 252 -12.88 -15.41 -22.39
CA ASP A 252 -14.34 -15.64 -22.35
C ASP A 252 -15.00 -15.63 -20.95
N ASN A 253 -15.43 -14.44 -20.51
CA ASN A 253 -16.85 -14.03 -20.41
C ASN A 253 -16.95 -12.65 -19.73
N GLU A 254 -17.55 -11.69 -20.42
CA GLU A 254 -17.63 -10.26 -20.06
C GLU A 254 -18.60 -9.88 -18.92
N GLU A 255 -19.14 -10.82 -18.14
CA GLU A 255 -20.36 -10.51 -17.34
C GLU A 255 -20.25 -10.55 -15.81
N ASP A 256 -19.07 -10.66 -15.21
CA ASP A 256 -19.01 -10.87 -13.76
C ASP A 256 -18.14 -9.85 -13.02
N ASN A 257 -18.54 -8.57 -13.10
CA ASN A 257 -18.21 -7.54 -12.11
C ASN A 257 -18.86 -7.86 -10.75
N THR A 258 -18.64 -9.06 -10.21
CA THR A 258 -19.12 -9.38 -8.87
C THR A 258 -18.13 -8.96 -7.81
N ILE A 259 -18.57 -7.99 -7.03
CA ILE A 259 -17.98 -7.59 -5.76
C ILE A 259 -17.74 -8.85 -4.92
N ILE A 260 -16.49 -9.06 -4.51
CA ILE A 260 -16.12 -10.16 -3.60
C ILE A 260 -16.86 -9.99 -2.27
N ARG A 261 -17.26 -11.10 -1.66
CA ARG A 261 -18.00 -11.13 -0.39
C ARG A 261 -17.09 -10.85 0.81
N SER A 262 -17.69 -10.47 1.94
CA SER A 262 -16.97 -10.21 3.20
C SER A 262 -16.22 -11.45 3.71
N ALA A 263 -15.19 -11.25 4.53
CA ALA A 263 -14.35 -12.35 5.01
C ALA A 263 -15.15 -13.41 5.78
N VAL A 264 -16.14 -13.00 6.58
CA VAL A 264 -17.03 -13.93 7.29
C VAL A 264 -17.85 -14.76 6.30
N GLU A 265 -18.47 -14.14 5.29
CA GLU A 265 -19.26 -14.87 4.29
C GLU A 265 -18.39 -15.86 3.50
N LEU A 266 -17.17 -15.47 3.12
CA LEU A 266 -16.23 -16.36 2.45
C LEU A 266 -15.86 -17.55 3.33
N TYR A 267 -15.66 -17.33 4.63
CA TYR A 267 -15.38 -18.39 5.60
C TYR A 267 -16.56 -19.36 5.77
N GLU A 268 -17.79 -18.83 5.83
CA GLU A 268 -19.02 -19.61 5.87
C GLU A 268 -19.24 -20.41 4.57
N ALA A 269 -18.71 -19.96 3.43
CA ALA A 269 -18.66 -20.75 2.18
C ALA A 269 -17.56 -21.82 2.13
N GLY A 270 -16.62 -21.81 3.07
CA GLY A 270 -15.59 -22.84 3.23
C GLY A 270 -14.21 -22.40 2.79
N ILE A 271 -14.03 -21.10 2.56
CA ILE A 271 -12.73 -20.53 2.23
C ILE A 271 -11.92 -20.36 3.52
N GLN A 272 -10.72 -20.92 3.54
CA GLN A 272 -9.78 -20.77 4.65
C GLN A 272 -8.82 -19.63 4.37
N PHE A 273 -8.57 -18.83 5.40
CA PHE A 273 -7.62 -17.73 5.37
C PHE A 273 -6.30 -18.16 6.00
N LYS A 274 -5.17 -17.86 5.34
CA LYS A 274 -3.82 -18.14 5.86
C LYS A 274 -2.85 -16.99 5.56
N PRO A 275 -1.86 -16.72 6.44
CA PRO A 275 -0.78 -15.81 6.11
C PRO A 275 0.06 -16.38 4.95
N SER A 276 0.47 -15.51 4.04
CA SER A 276 1.41 -15.85 2.97
C SER A 276 2.83 -16.02 3.53
N LYS A 277 3.76 -16.49 2.68
CA LYS A 277 5.14 -16.74 3.11
C LYS A 277 5.98 -15.47 3.11
N THR A 278 5.56 -14.47 2.34
CA THR A 278 6.29 -13.22 2.14
C THR A 278 5.39 -12.04 2.47
N PRO A 279 5.95 -10.93 2.99
CA PRO A 279 5.17 -9.71 3.25
C PRO A 279 4.76 -8.96 1.96
N SER A 280 5.01 -9.55 0.78
CA SER A 280 4.73 -8.91 -0.50
C SER A 280 3.24 -8.89 -0.82
N LEU A 281 2.76 -7.76 -1.34
CA LEU A 281 1.39 -7.60 -1.83
C LEU A 281 1.12 -8.46 -3.08
N HIS A 282 2.16 -8.89 -3.79
CA HIS A 282 2.02 -9.85 -4.89
C HIS A 282 1.83 -11.29 -4.41
N ASP A 283 2.00 -11.60 -3.12
CA ASP A 283 1.85 -12.95 -2.57
C ASP A 283 0.42 -13.25 -2.08
N ILE A 284 -0.56 -12.81 -2.86
CA ILE A 284 -1.99 -13.09 -2.66
C ILE A 284 -2.40 -14.20 -3.62
N ARG A 285 -2.88 -15.33 -3.10
CA ARG A 285 -3.18 -16.52 -3.91
C ARG A 285 -4.39 -17.27 -3.38
N PHE A 286 -5.21 -17.76 -4.29
CA PHE A 286 -6.28 -18.69 -3.98
C PHE A 286 -5.95 -20.09 -4.52
N ARG A 287 -5.94 -21.11 -3.67
CA ARG A 287 -5.70 -22.51 -4.06
C ARG A 287 -6.57 -23.45 -3.25
N ARG A 288 -7.40 -24.24 -3.93
CA ARG A 288 -8.21 -25.34 -3.34
C ARG A 288 -8.98 -24.89 -2.08
N GLY A 289 -9.68 -23.76 -2.16
CA GLY A 289 -10.45 -23.23 -1.03
C GLY A 289 -9.61 -22.55 0.05
N THR A 290 -8.32 -22.32 -0.15
CA THR A 290 -7.48 -21.52 0.76
C THR A 290 -7.05 -20.23 0.08
N LEU A 291 -7.37 -19.09 0.69
CA LEU A 291 -6.89 -17.76 0.33
C LEU A 291 -5.70 -17.41 1.24
N SER A 292 -4.51 -17.29 0.64
CA SER A 292 -3.29 -16.86 1.33
C SER A 292 -2.96 -15.41 0.97
N MET A 293 -2.58 -14.59 1.94
CA MET A 293 -2.27 -13.17 1.75
C MET A 293 -1.30 -12.63 2.80
N PRO A 294 -0.58 -11.51 2.53
CA PRO A 294 0.41 -10.97 3.45
C PRO A 294 -0.22 -10.50 4.75
N THR A 295 0.53 -10.68 5.84
CA THR A 295 0.16 -10.14 7.15
C THR A 295 0.40 -8.63 7.16
N VAL A 296 -0.58 -7.87 7.62
CA VAL A 296 -0.50 -6.41 7.76
C VAL A 296 -0.72 -6.01 9.22
N SER A 297 0.19 -5.17 9.71
CA SER A 297 0.02 -4.46 10.98
C SER A 297 -0.71 -3.17 10.71
N VAL A 298 -1.84 -2.96 11.39
CA VAL A 298 -2.67 -1.76 11.28
C VAL A 298 -2.51 -0.93 12.54
N ASP A 299 -1.80 0.17 12.43
CA ASP A 299 -1.56 1.17 13.48
C ASP A 299 -2.14 2.53 13.07
N ASP A 300 -1.97 3.54 13.94
CA ASP A 300 -2.36 4.95 13.66
C ASP A 300 -1.71 5.53 12.40
N SER A 301 -0.73 4.80 11.87
CA SER A 301 0.19 5.24 10.86
C SER A 301 -0.12 4.67 9.46
N THR A 302 -0.88 3.59 9.45
CA THR A 302 -1.24 2.81 8.26
C THR A 302 -2.09 3.62 7.27
N GLU A 303 -2.97 4.49 7.76
CA GLU A 303 -3.84 5.29 6.91
C GLU A 303 -3.09 6.29 6.04
N TYR A 304 -2.21 7.11 6.63
CA TYR A 304 -1.44 8.08 5.85
C TYR A 304 -0.52 7.37 4.86
N MET A 305 0.04 6.22 5.25
CA MET A 305 0.96 5.45 4.42
C MET A 305 0.25 5.02 3.12
N PHE A 306 -0.92 4.39 3.24
CA PHE A 306 -1.68 3.95 2.07
C PHE A 306 -2.19 5.13 1.23
N LEU A 307 -2.70 6.21 1.85
CA LEU A 307 -3.18 7.37 1.11
C LEU A 307 -2.07 8.01 0.26
N ASN A 308 -0.87 8.18 0.81
CA ASN A 308 0.26 8.75 0.07
C ASN A 308 0.77 7.82 -1.04
N MET A 309 0.82 6.50 -0.80
CA MET A 309 1.20 5.54 -1.83
C MET A 309 0.19 5.48 -2.98
N MET A 310 -1.10 5.42 -2.68
CA MET A 310 -2.14 5.43 -3.71
C MET A 310 -2.17 6.76 -4.48
N ALA A 311 -1.90 7.88 -3.79
CA ALA A 311 -1.76 9.17 -4.47
C ALA A 311 -0.58 9.17 -5.45
N PHE A 312 0.55 8.59 -5.04
CA PHE A 312 1.70 8.41 -5.92
C PHE A 312 1.38 7.51 -7.12
N GLU A 313 0.76 6.35 -6.90
CA GLU A 313 0.33 5.44 -7.98
C GLU A 313 -0.61 6.12 -8.99
N ARG A 314 -1.49 7.00 -8.51
CA ARG A 314 -2.43 7.74 -9.36
C ARG A 314 -1.77 8.88 -10.15
N LEU A 315 -0.73 9.50 -9.62
CA LEU A 315 -0.09 10.68 -10.21
C LEU A 315 1.15 10.33 -11.06
N HIS A 316 1.83 9.22 -10.75
CA HIS A 316 3.07 8.82 -11.42
C HIS A 316 2.81 7.72 -12.46
N ALA A 317 2.92 8.09 -13.73
CA ALA A 317 2.80 7.14 -14.84
C ALA A 317 3.88 6.05 -14.75
N GLY A 318 3.48 4.78 -14.82
CA GLY A 318 4.40 3.65 -14.72
C GLY A 318 4.66 3.16 -13.29
N ALA A 319 4.12 3.83 -12.26
CA ALA A 319 4.16 3.30 -10.90
C ALA A 319 3.42 1.95 -10.80
N GLY A 320 2.29 1.81 -11.51
CA GLY A 320 1.35 0.68 -11.37
C GLY A 320 0.24 0.98 -10.36
N ASN A 321 -0.61 -0.01 -10.10
CA ASN A 321 -1.81 0.13 -9.25
C ASN A 321 -1.88 -0.93 -8.14
N ASP A 322 -0.72 -1.48 -7.73
CA ASP A 322 -0.66 -2.64 -6.84
C ASP A 322 -1.10 -2.34 -5.40
N VAL A 323 -0.68 -1.21 -4.83
CA VAL A 323 -1.08 -0.82 -3.47
C VAL A 323 -2.56 -0.45 -3.47
N THR A 324 -2.99 0.31 -4.48
CA THR A 324 -4.39 0.69 -4.68
C THR A 324 -5.29 -0.54 -4.82
N GLY A 325 -4.90 -1.50 -5.66
CA GLY A 325 -5.60 -2.77 -5.81
C GLY A 325 -5.63 -3.60 -4.53
N TYR A 326 -4.55 -3.62 -3.75
CA TYR A 326 -4.51 -4.29 -2.44
C TYR A 326 -5.48 -3.67 -1.44
N VAL A 327 -5.48 -2.33 -1.32
CA VAL A 327 -6.36 -1.61 -0.40
C VAL A 327 -7.83 -1.84 -0.77
N PHE A 328 -8.15 -1.79 -2.07
CA PHE A 328 -9.48 -2.14 -2.57
C PHE A 328 -9.84 -3.61 -2.29
N PHE A 329 -8.90 -4.55 -2.46
CA PHE A 329 -9.14 -5.95 -2.12
C PHE A 329 -9.46 -6.13 -0.63
N MET A 330 -8.71 -5.45 0.25
CA MET A 330 -8.92 -5.48 1.70
C MET A 330 -10.27 -4.88 2.09
N ASP A 331 -10.66 -3.77 1.48
CA ASP A 331 -11.96 -3.13 1.66
C ASP A 331 -13.13 -4.07 1.39
N ASN A 332 -13.10 -4.75 0.23
CA ASN A 332 -14.19 -5.65 -0.12
C ASN A 332 -14.34 -6.85 0.83
N ILE A 333 -13.24 -7.34 1.43
CA ILE A 333 -13.30 -8.44 2.40
C ILE A 333 -13.54 -7.97 3.84
N ILE A 334 -13.38 -6.67 4.14
CA ILE A 334 -13.55 -6.08 5.47
C ILE A 334 -14.74 -5.11 5.47
N ASP A 335 -15.94 -5.65 5.62
CA ASP A 335 -17.14 -4.82 5.76
C ASP A 335 -17.40 -4.41 7.22
N SER A 336 -17.07 -5.30 8.17
CA SER A 336 -17.42 -5.14 9.59
C SER A 336 -16.29 -5.51 10.55
N ALA A 337 -16.45 -5.14 11.83
CA ALA A 337 -15.55 -5.58 12.91
C ALA A 337 -15.45 -7.12 13.03
N LYS A 338 -16.48 -7.87 12.62
CA LYS A 338 -16.44 -9.34 12.66
C LYS A 338 -15.47 -9.90 11.62
N ASP A 339 -15.35 -9.25 10.46
CA ASP A 339 -14.41 -9.63 9.42
C ASP A 339 -12.98 -9.39 9.88
N VAL A 340 -12.72 -8.25 10.52
CA VAL A 340 -11.42 -7.97 11.15
C VAL A 340 -11.09 -8.98 12.23
N ALA A 341 -12.03 -9.28 13.13
CA ALA A 341 -11.83 -10.28 14.19
C ALA A 341 -11.47 -11.65 13.61
N LEU A 342 -12.15 -12.06 12.54
CA LEU A 342 -11.85 -13.31 11.83
C LEU A 342 -10.44 -13.27 11.22
N LEU A 343 -10.10 -12.24 10.45
CA LEU A 343 -8.79 -12.13 9.80
C LEU A 343 -7.65 -12.02 10.81
N SER A 344 -7.89 -11.36 11.95
CA SER A 344 -6.96 -11.27 13.06
C SER A 344 -6.74 -12.63 13.73
N SER A 345 -7.81 -13.41 13.94
CA SER A 345 -7.71 -14.79 14.46
C SER A 345 -6.90 -15.74 13.55
N LYS A 346 -6.74 -15.37 12.28
CA LYS A 346 -5.95 -16.12 11.28
C LYS A 346 -4.55 -15.55 11.07
N GLY A 347 -4.16 -14.50 11.81
CA GLY A 347 -2.84 -13.88 11.74
C GLY A 347 -2.62 -13.04 10.48
N ILE A 348 -3.70 -12.64 9.78
CA ILE A 348 -3.60 -11.76 8.61
C ILE A 348 -3.56 -10.30 9.05
N ILE A 349 -4.36 -9.91 10.04
CA ILE A 349 -4.40 -8.54 10.57
C ILE A 349 -3.84 -8.53 11.98
N GLN A 350 -2.79 -7.73 12.20
CA GLN A 350 -2.31 -7.36 13.53
C GLN A 350 -2.88 -6.00 13.89
N ASN A 351 -3.84 -5.96 14.81
CA ASN A 351 -4.53 -4.73 15.19
C ASN A 351 -3.74 -3.98 16.28
N ALA A 352 -3.22 -2.81 15.93
CA ALA A 352 -2.53 -1.89 16.84
C ALA A 352 -3.22 -0.52 16.95
N ILE A 353 -4.37 -0.32 16.30
CA ILE A 353 -5.17 0.93 16.35
C ILE A 353 -6.20 0.93 17.50
N GLY A 354 -6.42 -0.23 18.13
CA GLY A 354 -7.14 -0.36 19.40
C GLY A 354 -8.53 -1.03 19.33
N SER A 355 -9.16 -1.12 18.15
CA SER A 355 -10.41 -1.89 18.01
C SER A 355 -10.62 -2.41 16.59
N ASP A 356 -11.33 -3.54 16.46
CA ASP A 356 -11.64 -4.13 15.16
C ASP A 356 -12.54 -3.22 14.31
N GLN A 357 -13.43 -2.46 14.97
CA GLN A 357 -14.27 -1.47 14.31
C GLN A 357 -13.47 -0.32 13.70
N ALA A 358 -12.38 0.10 14.36
CA ALA A 358 -11.51 1.15 13.83
C ALA A 358 -10.76 0.68 12.58
N VAL A 359 -10.29 -0.57 12.56
CA VAL A 359 -9.66 -1.16 11.36
C VAL A 359 -10.64 -1.26 10.20
N ALA A 360 -11.86 -1.75 10.44
CA ALA A 360 -12.89 -1.81 9.39
C ALA A 360 -13.22 -0.42 8.84
N LYS A 361 -13.38 0.57 9.72
CA LYS A 361 -13.62 1.97 9.32
C LYS A 361 -12.46 2.54 8.50
N LEU A 362 -11.21 2.19 8.82
CA LEU A 362 -10.02 2.66 8.12
C LEU A 362 -10.06 2.21 6.65
N PHE A 363 -10.18 0.90 6.37
CA PHE A 363 -10.23 0.40 4.99
C PHE A 363 -11.43 0.97 4.20
N ASN A 364 -12.62 0.97 4.81
CA ASN A 364 -13.85 1.55 4.23
C ASN A 364 -13.78 3.06 3.95
N THR A 365 -12.87 3.77 4.59
CA THR A 365 -12.68 5.21 4.36
C THR A 365 -11.64 5.46 3.27
N ILE A 366 -10.54 4.71 3.28
CA ILE A 366 -9.41 4.88 2.36
C ILE A 366 -9.81 4.48 0.93
N SER A 367 -10.69 3.49 0.77
CA SER A 367 -11.10 2.98 -0.55
C SER A 367 -12.13 3.82 -1.30
N ARG A 368 -12.59 4.93 -0.71
CA ARG A 368 -13.52 5.85 -1.37
C ARG A 368 -12.82 6.58 -2.52
N ASP A 369 -13.46 6.62 -3.68
CA ASP A 369 -12.96 7.28 -4.91
C ASP A 369 -11.66 6.69 -5.49
N VAL A 370 -11.40 5.41 -5.20
CA VAL A 370 -10.28 4.66 -5.77
C VAL A 370 -10.53 4.30 -7.24
N VAL A 371 -9.51 4.49 -8.07
CA VAL A 371 -9.50 4.10 -9.49
C VAL A 371 -8.62 2.86 -9.64
N LEU A 372 -9.19 1.78 -10.19
CA LEU A 372 -8.49 0.51 -10.42
C LEU A 372 -8.09 0.38 -11.88
N GLU A 373 -6.89 -0.17 -12.10
CA GLU A 373 -6.50 -0.60 -13.43
C GLU A 373 -7.27 -1.86 -13.85
N PRO A 374 -7.82 -1.89 -15.08
CA PRO A 374 -8.44 -3.10 -15.62
C PRO A 374 -7.43 -4.26 -15.67
N ASN A 375 -7.83 -5.45 -15.21
CA ASN A 375 -7.04 -6.69 -15.26
C ASN A 375 -5.80 -6.76 -14.34
N SER A 376 -5.91 -6.25 -13.11
CA SER A 376 -4.87 -6.47 -12.09
C SER A 376 -4.73 -7.96 -11.70
N ALA A 377 -3.59 -8.34 -11.14
CA ALA A 377 -3.40 -9.72 -10.65
C ALA A 377 -4.40 -10.09 -9.53
N LEU A 378 -4.86 -9.11 -8.76
CA LEU A 378 -5.86 -9.30 -7.71
C LEU A 378 -7.26 -9.55 -8.27
N ASP A 379 -7.59 -8.94 -9.41
CA ASP A 379 -8.84 -9.22 -10.13
C ASP A 379 -8.94 -10.71 -10.50
N ALA A 380 -7.84 -11.30 -10.99
CA ALA A 380 -7.81 -12.74 -11.25
C ALA A 380 -8.03 -13.59 -9.99
N VAL A 381 -7.49 -13.19 -8.83
CA VAL A 381 -7.73 -13.86 -7.55
C VAL A 381 -9.20 -13.71 -7.12
N GLN A 382 -9.77 -12.51 -7.23
CA GLN A 382 -11.17 -12.24 -6.91
C GLN A 382 -12.11 -13.13 -7.73
N ARG A 383 -11.86 -13.25 -9.05
CA ARG A 383 -12.64 -14.14 -9.92
C ARG A 383 -12.55 -15.61 -9.51
N GLN A 384 -11.37 -16.10 -9.11
CA GLN A 384 -11.21 -17.47 -8.62
C GLN A 384 -11.96 -17.71 -7.30
N VAL A 385 -11.91 -16.74 -6.38
CA VAL A 385 -12.63 -16.79 -5.11
C VAL A 385 -14.14 -16.81 -5.35
N ASN A 386 -14.65 -15.92 -6.20
CA ASN A 386 -16.07 -15.86 -6.55
C ASN A 386 -16.53 -17.14 -7.27
N GLY A 387 -15.73 -17.67 -8.20
CA GLY A 387 -16.02 -18.92 -8.90
C GLY A 387 -16.11 -20.11 -7.94
N TYR A 388 -15.24 -20.18 -6.91
CA TYR A 388 -15.33 -21.19 -5.87
C TYR A 388 -16.58 -21.01 -5.01
N PHE A 389 -16.86 -19.78 -4.57
CA PHE A 389 -18.04 -19.48 -3.76
C PHE A 389 -19.35 -19.87 -4.46
N ARG A 390 -19.44 -19.62 -5.78
CA ARG A 390 -20.64 -19.88 -6.59
C ARG A 390 -20.94 -21.36 -6.82
N GLN A 391 -20.07 -22.28 -6.42
CA GLN A 391 -20.39 -23.70 -6.51
C GLN A 391 -21.61 -24.01 -5.63
N PRO A 392 -22.63 -24.76 -6.12
CA PRO A 392 -23.88 -24.99 -5.41
C PRO A 392 -23.71 -25.53 -3.98
N TRP A 393 -22.72 -26.42 -3.80
CA TRP A 393 -22.37 -26.95 -2.49
C TRP A 393 -21.87 -25.88 -1.50
N ASN A 394 -21.05 -24.93 -1.97
CA ASN A 394 -20.47 -23.88 -1.13
C ASN A 394 -21.52 -22.82 -0.77
N ILE A 395 -22.43 -22.49 -1.69
CA ILE A 395 -23.61 -21.66 -1.41
C ILE A 395 -24.49 -22.32 -0.35
N TRP A 396 -24.80 -23.61 -0.51
CA TRP A 396 -25.63 -24.33 0.45
C TRP A 396 -24.98 -24.41 1.83
N ARG A 397 -23.67 -24.67 1.88
CA ARG A 397 -22.88 -24.65 3.11
C ARG A 397 -22.93 -23.28 3.80
N ALA A 398 -22.74 -22.19 3.05
CA ALA A 398 -22.81 -20.84 3.59
C ALA A 398 -24.19 -20.57 4.21
N ASN A 399 -25.27 -20.88 3.49
CA ASN A 399 -26.63 -20.71 3.98
C ASN A 399 -26.92 -21.55 5.23
N LEU A 400 -26.44 -22.79 5.28
CA LEU A 400 -26.59 -23.67 6.44
C LEU A 400 -25.87 -23.09 7.67
N ILE A 401 -24.61 -22.67 7.52
CA ILE A 401 -23.83 -22.11 8.63
C ILE A 401 -24.45 -20.79 9.09
N HIS A 402 -24.76 -19.89 8.17
CA HIS A 402 -25.32 -18.58 8.48
C HIS A 402 -26.66 -18.69 9.23
N THR A 403 -27.53 -19.63 8.82
CA THR A 403 -28.89 -19.77 9.38
C THR A 403 -28.90 -20.55 10.69
N TYR A 404 -28.16 -21.66 10.78
CA TYR A 404 -28.30 -22.60 11.90
C TYR A 404 -27.18 -22.52 12.92
N PHE A 405 -25.96 -22.17 12.52
CA PHE A 405 -24.80 -22.19 13.43
C PHE A 405 -24.51 -20.84 14.10
N ARG A 406 -25.20 -19.75 13.70
CA ARG A 406 -25.13 -18.44 14.39
C ARG A 406 -26.02 -18.34 15.63
N SER A 407 -27.13 -19.07 15.67
CA SER A 407 -28.08 -19.05 16.79
C SER A 407 -28.01 -20.38 17.53
N PRO A 408 -27.70 -20.40 18.84
CA PRO A 408 -27.69 -21.63 19.64
C PRO A 408 -29.01 -22.40 19.52
N TRP A 409 -30.15 -21.69 19.50
CA TRP A 409 -31.47 -22.30 19.37
C TRP A 409 -31.71 -22.92 17.99
N ALA A 410 -31.24 -22.28 16.92
CA ALA A 410 -31.35 -22.84 15.58
C ALA A 410 -30.51 -24.11 15.44
N PHE A 411 -29.31 -24.13 16.04
CA PHE A 411 -28.48 -25.33 16.10
C PHE A 411 -29.14 -26.46 16.87
N LEU A 412 -29.67 -26.18 18.09
CA LEU A 412 -30.40 -27.19 18.87
C LEU A 412 -31.61 -27.72 18.12
N SER A 413 -32.36 -26.85 17.44
CA SER A 413 -33.52 -27.24 16.63
C SER A 413 -33.10 -28.15 15.47
N LEU A 414 -32.01 -27.82 14.77
CA LEU A 414 -31.47 -28.65 13.69
C LEU A 414 -31.00 -30.01 14.22
N ALA A 415 -30.29 -30.03 15.36
CA ALA A 415 -29.81 -31.25 15.99
C ALA A 415 -30.97 -32.16 16.41
N ALA A 416 -32.03 -31.60 17.02
CA ALA A 416 -33.23 -32.34 17.37
C ALA A 416 -33.93 -32.92 16.13
N ALA A 417 -34.06 -32.14 15.05
CA ALA A 417 -34.66 -32.61 13.80
C ALA A 417 -33.87 -33.77 13.17
N VAL A 418 -32.53 -33.68 13.13
CA VAL A 418 -31.66 -34.76 12.63
C VAL A 418 -31.76 -36.01 13.50
N PHE A 419 -31.81 -35.85 14.83
CA PHE A 419 -31.97 -36.95 15.76
C PHE A 419 -33.31 -37.68 15.56
N LEU A 420 -34.42 -36.93 15.47
CA LEU A 420 -35.76 -37.47 15.21
C LEU A 420 -35.84 -38.18 13.85
N LEU A 421 -35.19 -37.63 12.82
CA LEU A 421 -35.11 -38.27 11.50
C LEU A 421 -34.35 -39.60 11.57
N GLY A 422 -33.22 -39.64 12.28
CA GLY A 422 -32.46 -40.87 12.52
C GLY A 422 -33.28 -41.95 13.23
N MET A 423 -34.04 -41.56 14.27
CA MET A 423 -34.96 -42.48 14.95
C MET A 423 -36.05 -43.02 14.01
N THR A 424 -36.62 -42.16 13.17
CA THR A 424 -37.63 -42.57 12.17
C THR A 424 -37.07 -43.57 11.15
N VAL A 425 -35.84 -43.35 10.66
CA VAL A 425 -35.17 -44.29 9.74
C VAL A 425 -34.93 -45.63 10.43
N MET A 426 -34.43 -45.62 11.68
CA MET A 426 -34.21 -46.83 12.46
C MET A 426 -35.52 -47.60 12.66
N GLN A 427 -36.59 -46.91 13.05
CA GLN A 427 -37.93 -47.50 13.18
C GLN A 427 -38.41 -48.13 11.86
N THR A 428 -38.20 -47.44 10.73
CA THR A 428 -38.59 -47.94 9.40
C THR A 428 -37.81 -49.20 9.04
N VAL A 429 -36.50 -49.24 9.32
CA VAL A 429 -35.65 -50.41 9.08
C VAL A 429 -36.12 -51.61 9.91
N TYR A 430 -36.39 -51.44 11.21
CA TYR A 430 -36.93 -52.53 12.03
C TYR A 430 -38.28 -53.04 11.52
N THR A 431 -39.16 -52.13 11.11
CA THR A 431 -40.48 -52.47 10.57
C THR A 431 -40.36 -53.31 9.29
N VAL A 432 -39.46 -52.92 8.37
CA VAL A 432 -39.21 -53.65 7.12
C VAL A 432 -38.53 -55.00 7.38
N LEU A 433 -37.54 -55.06 8.28
CA LEU A 433 -36.88 -56.32 8.65
C LEU A 433 -37.86 -57.31 9.30
N GLN A 434 -38.77 -56.83 10.15
CA GLN A 434 -39.81 -57.67 10.74
C GLN A 434 -40.76 -58.23 9.67
N PHE A 435 -41.09 -57.44 8.64
CA PHE A 435 -41.94 -57.88 7.54
C PHE A 435 -41.30 -59.04 6.75
N TYR A 436 -40.02 -58.92 6.36
CA TYR A 436 -39.33 -59.98 5.62
C TYR A 436 -38.84 -61.17 6.47
N GLY A 437 -38.61 -60.97 7.77
CA GLY A 437 -38.27 -62.03 8.71
C GLY A 437 -39.44 -62.98 9.02
N ASN A 438 -40.68 -62.53 8.84
CA ASN A 438 -41.86 -63.36 9.06
C ASN A 438 -42.20 -64.29 7.87
N ASP A 439 -41.86 -63.91 6.64
CA ASP A 439 -42.13 -64.76 5.47
C ASP A 439 -41.25 -66.02 5.41
N SER A 440 -40.06 -65.98 6.01
CA SER A 440 -39.13 -67.13 6.06
C SER A 440 -39.48 -68.21 7.11
N ASN A 441 -40.48 -67.96 7.97
CA ASN A 441 -40.91 -68.90 9.02
C ASN A 441 -42.28 -69.55 8.78
N SER A 442 -42.89 -69.38 7.59
CA SER A 442 -44.17 -70.04 7.27
C SER A 442 -43.95 -71.44 6.69
N LEU A 443 -43.95 -72.47 7.54
CA LEU A 443 -44.08 -73.88 7.13
C LEU A 443 -45.49 -74.13 6.55
N PRO A 444 -45.65 -74.91 5.46
CA PRO A 444 -46.97 -75.17 4.89
C PRO A 444 -47.80 -76.09 5.82
N PRO A 445 -49.13 -75.94 5.85
CA PRO A 445 -49.98 -76.70 6.76
C PRO A 445 -50.03 -78.18 6.38
N SER A 446 -49.93 -79.04 7.40
CA SER A 446 -50.04 -80.50 7.30
C SER A 446 -51.41 -80.94 6.77
N ALA A 447 -51.41 -81.82 5.78
CA ALA A 447 -52.61 -82.40 5.16
C ALA A 447 -53.47 -83.20 6.16
N PRO A 448 -54.82 -83.17 6.04
CA PRO A 448 -55.69 -83.90 6.95
C PRO A 448 -55.69 -85.41 6.66
N SER A 449 -55.72 -86.21 7.73
CA SER A 449 -55.77 -87.68 7.68
C SER A 449 -57.14 -88.20 7.19
N PRO A 450 -57.18 -89.28 6.40
CA PRO A 450 -58.43 -89.85 5.89
C PRO A 450 -59.08 -90.78 6.93
N MET A 451 -60.41 -90.80 6.98
CA MET A 451 -61.22 -91.91 7.51
C MET A 451 -61.82 -92.69 6.34
#